data_AF-A0AAW2LDN0-F1
#
_entry.id   AF-A0AAW2LDN0-F1
#
_cell.length_a   1.000
_cell.length_b   1.000
_cell.length_c   1.000
_cell.angle_alpha   90.00
_cell.angle_beta   90.00
_cell.angle_gamma   90.00
#
_symmetry.space_group_name_H-M   'P 1'
#
loop_
_entity.id
_entity.type
_entity.pdbx_description
1 polymer ?
#
loop_
_entity_poly.entity_id
_entity_poly.type
_entity_poly.pdbx_seq_one_letter_code
_entity_poly.pdbx_strand_id
1 'polypeptide(L)'
;VLEVGSCILDGNADAVEFCPHESFYNVLAASTYVLQEGDRPSRSGCIMLFDVDAEAGQLELIQKVETAGIFDIKWSPRLLQNPGCPLLAQADADGSVRIHSLQGSDSDGSKCMVSWNNLNELCGKCISSSMCLCIDWNSSATSMAVGLSDGSVSIISLDESQLNILQEWKAHDFELWAASFDIQQPMLVYTGSDDCKFSCWDLRDDPSDLVFQNKEATQWEFVVLQKALVILILYSQVAMMNT
;
A
#
# COMPACT_ATOMS: atom_id res chain seq x y z
N VAL A 1 17.71 -18.72 -11.23
CA VAL A 1 16.67 -17.68 -11.36
C VAL A 1 16.62 -17.35 -12.84
N LEU A 2 15.48 -17.60 -13.50
CA LEU A 2 15.29 -17.22 -14.90
C LEU A 2 14.88 -15.74 -14.89
N GLU A 3 15.56 -14.90 -15.66
CA GLU A 3 15.14 -13.51 -15.85
C GLU A 3 13.97 -13.50 -16.84
N VAL A 4 12.77 -13.13 -16.37
CA VAL A 4 11.55 -13.05 -17.19
C VAL A 4 11.51 -11.77 -18.02
N GLY A 5 12.28 -10.75 -17.65
CA GLY A 5 12.37 -9.48 -18.36
C GLY A 5 12.93 -8.39 -17.44
N SER A 6 13.28 -7.24 -18.03
CA SER A 6 13.72 -6.08 -17.27
C SER A 6 13.19 -4.79 -17.88
N CYS A 7 12.89 -3.83 -17.01
CA CYS A 7 12.44 -2.49 -17.37
C CYS A 7 13.19 -1.48 -16.50
N ILE A 8 13.55 -0.34 -17.09
CA ILE A 8 14.12 0.80 -16.36
C ILE A 8 12.98 1.77 -16.09
N LEU A 9 12.74 2.09 -14.82
CA LEU A 9 11.72 3.05 -14.42
C LEU A 9 12.27 4.49 -14.54
N ASP A 10 11.38 5.44 -14.86
CA ASP A 10 11.73 6.87 -15.02
C ASP A 10 11.96 7.60 -13.67
N GLY A 11 12.12 6.87 -12.56
CA GLY A 11 12.25 7.40 -11.20
C GLY A 11 12.72 6.36 -10.19
N ASN A 12 12.87 6.75 -8.93
CA ASN A 12 13.24 5.83 -7.86
C ASN A 12 12.04 4.93 -7.55
N ALA A 13 12.23 3.61 -7.65
CA ALA A 13 11.21 2.65 -7.24
C ALA A 13 11.06 2.65 -5.72
N ASP A 14 9.82 2.66 -5.22
CA ASP A 14 9.58 2.59 -3.77
C ASP A 14 8.75 1.38 -3.36
N ALA A 15 7.72 1.04 -4.15
CA ALA A 15 6.92 -0.16 -3.93
C ALA A 15 6.65 -0.90 -5.24
N VAL A 16 6.62 -2.23 -5.14
CA VAL A 16 6.34 -3.14 -6.25
C VAL A 16 5.45 -4.26 -5.71
N GLU A 17 4.27 -4.45 -6.30
CA GLU A 17 3.32 -5.48 -5.87
C GLU A 17 2.64 -6.19 -7.04
N PHE A 18 2.63 -7.53 -6.99
CA PHE A 18 1.76 -8.35 -7.82
C PHE A 18 0.33 -8.29 -7.30
N CYS A 19 -0.64 -8.27 -8.21
CA CYS A 19 -2.05 -8.38 -7.84
C CYS A 19 -2.32 -9.74 -7.19
N PRO A 20 -2.97 -9.81 -6.00
CA PRO A 20 -3.14 -11.06 -5.25
C PRO A 20 -4.32 -11.92 -5.72
N HIS A 21 -5.01 -11.50 -6.78
CA HIS A 21 -6.19 -12.19 -7.29
C HIS A 21 -5.84 -13.16 -8.42
N GLU A 22 -6.37 -14.38 -8.37
CA GLU A 22 -6.00 -15.49 -9.28
C GLU A 22 -6.05 -15.11 -10.76
N SER A 23 -7.10 -14.41 -11.20
CA SER A 23 -7.26 -13.97 -12.59
C SER A 23 -6.30 -12.85 -13.02
N PHE A 24 -5.49 -12.33 -12.10
CA PHE A 24 -4.65 -11.14 -12.27
C PHE A 24 -3.22 -11.35 -11.75
N TYR A 25 -2.79 -12.58 -11.45
CA TYR A 25 -1.44 -12.85 -10.93
C TYR A 25 -0.31 -12.43 -11.87
N ASN A 26 -0.61 -12.26 -13.16
CA ASN A 26 0.28 -11.69 -14.16
C ASN A 26 0.45 -10.17 -14.02
N VAL A 27 -0.44 -9.48 -13.32
CA VAL A 27 -0.42 -8.02 -13.21
C VAL A 27 0.52 -7.58 -12.09
N LEU A 28 1.52 -6.79 -12.46
CA LEU A 28 2.50 -6.20 -11.55
C LEU A 28 2.35 -4.67 -11.56
N ALA A 29 2.21 -4.06 -10.38
CA ALA A 29 2.29 -2.61 -10.23
C ALA A 29 3.64 -2.23 -9.62
N ALA A 30 4.28 -1.21 -10.18
CA ALA A 30 5.46 -0.57 -9.60
C ALA A 30 5.18 0.92 -9.42
N SER A 31 5.53 1.47 -8.26
CA SER A 31 5.41 2.88 -7.96
C SER A 31 6.78 3.55 -7.94
N THR A 32 6.79 4.84 -8.26
CA THR A 32 8.01 5.64 -8.25
C THR A 32 7.83 6.97 -7.54
N TYR A 33 8.95 7.55 -7.13
CA TYR A 33 9.04 8.95 -6.74
C TYR A 33 10.32 9.59 -7.27
N VAL A 34 10.25 10.89 -7.51
CA VAL A 34 11.38 11.76 -7.88
C VAL A 34 11.25 13.05 -7.07
N LEU A 35 12.27 13.34 -6.26
CA LEU A 35 12.37 14.60 -5.54
C LEU A 35 12.93 15.68 -6.47
N GLN A 36 12.16 16.74 -6.68
CA GLN A 36 12.63 17.95 -7.33
C GLN A 36 13.02 18.93 -6.23
N GLU A 37 14.33 19.13 -6.06
CA GLU A 37 14.89 20.08 -5.10
C GLU A 37 14.73 21.54 -5.57
N GLY A 38 14.69 22.47 -4.62
CA GLY A 38 14.58 23.91 -4.89
C GLY A 38 13.91 24.65 -3.75
N ASP A 39 13.59 25.94 -3.97
CA ASP A 39 12.91 26.79 -2.96
C ASP A 39 11.53 26.24 -2.57
N ARG A 40 10.91 25.48 -3.46
CA ARG A 40 9.65 24.75 -3.24
C ARG A 40 9.85 23.30 -3.65
N PRO A 41 10.35 22.43 -2.76
CA PRO A 41 10.56 21.04 -3.08
C PRO A 41 9.22 20.39 -3.43
N SER A 42 9.23 19.53 -4.46
CA SER A 42 8.06 18.74 -4.85
C SER A 42 8.47 17.32 -5.15
N ARG A 43 7.53 16.38 -4.98
CA ARG A 43 7.74 14.97 -5.30
C ARG A 43 6.71 14.56 -6.35
N SER A 44 7.20 14.18 -7.52
CA SER A 44 6.39 13.60 -8.59
C SER A 44 6.63 12.10 -8.68
N GLY A 45 5.66 11.34 -9.13
CA GLY A 45 5.75 9.89 -9.23
C GLY A 45 4.84 9.33 -10.30
N CYS A 46 4.90 8.02 -10.50
CA CYS A 46 3.96 7.32 -11.34
C CYS A 46 3.72 5.89 -10.86
N ILE A 47 2.55 5.35 -11.20
CA ILE A 47 2.27 3.91 -11.15
C ILE A 47 2.48 3.35 -12.56
N MET A 48 3.35 2.36 -12.68
CA MET A 48 3.59 1.60 -13.90
C MET A 48 2.97 0.21 -13.73
N LEU A 49 2.04 -0.12 -14.61
CA LEU A 49 1.34 -1.40 -14.61
C LEU A 49 1.94 -2.29 -15.70
N PHE A 50 2.34 -3.50 -15.33
CA PHE A 50 2.95 -4.47 -16.23
C PHE A 50 2.13 -5.75 -16.34
N ASP A 51 2.16 -6.36 -17.52
CA ASP A 51 1.75 -7.73 -17.76
C ASP A 51 3.00 -8.62 -17.74
N VAL A 52 2.99 -9.65 -16.91
CA VAL A 52 4.10 -10.58 -16.72
C VAL A 52 3.70 -11.96 -17.23
N ASP A 53 4.34 -12.39 -18.32
CA ASP A 53 4.27 -13.77 -18.79
C ASP A 53 5.59 -14.48 -18.47
N ALA A 54 5.59 -15.21 -17.35
CA ALA A 54 6.76 -15.95 -16.89
C ALA A 54 7.15 -17.11 -17.81
N GLU A 55 6.19 -17.70 -18.52
CA GLU A 55 6.43 -18.84 -19.41
C GLU A 55 7.02 -18.37 -20.75
N ALA A 56 6.53 -17.25 -21.29
CA ALA A 56 7.09 -16.64 -22.48
C ALA A 56 8.37 -15.83 -22.19
N GLY A 57 8.65 -15.52 -20.92
CA GLY A 57 9.75 -14.63 -20.56
C GLY A 57 9.50 -13.21 -21.06
N GLN A 58 8.30 -12.68 -20.83
CA GLN A 58 7.88 -11.36 -21.29
C GLN A 58 7.41 -10.49 -20.11
N LEU A 59 7.85 -9.23 -20.13
CA LEU A 59 7.40 -8.16 -19.27
C LEU A 59 6.96 -7.00 -20.15
N GLU A 60 5.65 -6.73 -20.20
CA GLU A 60 5.07 -5.70 -21.04
C GLU A 60 4.53 -4.55 -20.17
N LEU A 61 4.94 -3.32 -20.46
CA LEU A 61 4.35 -2.14 -19.83
C LEU A 61 2.98 -1.88 -20.44
N ILE A 62 1.94 -2.04 -19.62
CA ILE A 62 0.54 -1.84 -20.01
C ILE A 62 0.17 -0.36 -19.96
N GLN A 63 0.47 0.30 -18.84
CA GLN A 63 0.04 1.66 -18.57
C GLN A 63 1.02 2.36 -17.63
N LYS A 64 1.13 3.68 -17.80
CA LYS A 64 1.77 4.59 -16.86
C LYS A 64 0.77 5.64 -16.40
N VAL A 65 0.60 5.79 -15.09
CA VAL A 65 -0.28 6.78 -14.46
C VAL A 65 0.58 7.77 -13.67
N GLU A 66 0.72 8.99 -14.19
CA GLU A 66 1.48 10.07 -13.54
C GLU A 66 0.69 10.63 -12.34
N THR A 67 1.38 10.88 -11.23
CA THR A 67 0.78 11.29 -9.95
C THR A 67 1.81 11.95 -9.03
N ALA A 68 1.45 12.22 -7.78
CA ALA A 68 2.41 12.65 -6.75
C ALA A 68 3.45 11.56 -6.47
N GLY A 69 4.58 11.91 -5.86
CA GLY A 69 5.58 10.91 -5.44
C GLY A 69 4.95 9.87 -4.52
N ILE A 70 5.14 8.59 -4.80
CA ILE A 70 4.46 7.49 -4.12
C ILE A 70 5.43 6.78 -3.19
N PHE A 71 5.02 6.57 -1.94
CA PHE A 71 5.81 5.84 -0.95
C PHE A 71 5.34 4.40 -0.70
N ASP A 72 4.07 4.13 -1.02
CA ASP A 72 3.55 2.77 -0.89
C ASP A 72 2.34 2.57 -1.79
N ILE A 73 2.23 1.34 -2.30
CA ILE A 73 1.04 0.86 -3.00
C ILE A 73 0.63 -0.48 -2.42
N LYS A 74 -0.68 -0.70 -2.29
CA LYS A 74 -1.21 -1.94 -1.73
C LYS A 74 -2.44 -2.42 -2.49
N TRP A 75 -2.36 -3.60 -3.11
CA TRP A 75 -3.55 -4.24 -3.66
C TRP A 75 -4.51 -4.64 -2.53
N SER A 76 -5.79 -4.34 -2.72
CA SER A 76 -6.84 -4.79 -1.82
C SER A 76 -6.89 -6.33 -1.79
N PRO A 77 -7.06 -6.96 -0.61
CA PRO A 77 -7.23 -8.40 -0.50
C PRO A 77 -8.61 -8.87 -1.02
N ARG A 78 -9.54 -7.95 -1.29
CA ARG A 78 -10.88 -8.23 -1.81
C ARG A 78 -11.14 -7.49 -3.11
N LEU A 79 -11.86 -8.15 -4.02
CA LEU A 79 -12.38 -7.54 -5.23
C LEU A 79 -13.57 -6.63 -4.89
N LEU A 80 -13.70 -5.52 -5.60
CA LEU A 80 -14.91 -4.71 -5.56
C LEU A 80 -16.07 -5.53 -6.16
N GLN A 81 -17.16 -5.68 -5.41
CA GLN A 81 -18.31 -6.48 -5.87
C GLN A 81 -18.98 -5.81 -7.07
N ASN A 82 -19.28 -6.60 -8.11
CA ASN A 82 -19.99 -6.18 -9.32
C ASN A 82 -19.35 -4.97 -10.04
N PRO A 83 -18.32 -5.15 -10.89
CA PRO A 83 -18.02 -6.35 -11.69
C PRO A 83 -16.86 -7.25 -11.20
N GLY A 84 -16.37 -7.12 -9.96
CA GLY A 84 -15.26 -7.96 -9.48
C GLY A 84 -13.90 -7.41 -9.91
N CYS A 85 -13.63 -6.12 -9.71
CA CYS A 85 -12.37 -5.49 -10.08
C CYS A 85 -11.38 -5.40 -8.90
N PRO A 86 -10.07 -5.64 -9.15
CA PRO A 86 -9.02 -5.35 -8.18
C PRO A 86 -8.92 -3.85 -7.88
N LEU A 87 -8.65 -3.52 -6.62
CA LEU A 87 -8.37 -2.16 -6.18
C LEU A 87 -6.91 -2.03 -5.74
N LEU A 88 -6.26 -0.93 -6.10
CA LEU A 88 -4.90 -0.58 -5.68
C LEU A 88 -4.96 0.71 -4.86
N ALA A 89 -4.55 0.64 -3.61
CA ALA A 89 -4.36 1.83 -2.78
C ALA A 89 -2.97 2.45 -3.04
N GLN A 90 -2.91 3.77 -3.01
CA GLN A 90 -1.70 4.58 -3.14
C GLN A 90 -1.60 5.51 -1.93
N ALA A 91 -0.44 5.54 -1.28
CA ALA A 91 -0.05 6.54 -0.29
C ALA A 91 1.02 7.47 -0.88
N ASP A 92 0.80 8.78 -0.83
CA ASP A 92 1.63 9.75 -1.53
C ASP A 92 2.24 10.88 -0.70
N ALA A 93 3.17 11.57 -1.33
CA ALA A 93 3.93 12.70 -0.80
C ALA A 93 3.11 13.98 -0.59
N ASP A 94 1.90 14.07 -1.13
CA ASP A 94 0.99 15.21 -0.88
C ASP A 94 0.11 14.94 0.36
N GLY A 95 0.37 13.86 1.10
CA GLY A 95 -0.44 13.46 2.25
C GLY A 95 -1.80 12.92 1.86
N SER A 96 -1.92 12.44 0.61
CA SER A 96 -3.16 11.92 0.06
C SER A 96 -3.13 10.40 -0.08
N VAL A 97 -4.30 9.81 0.08
CA VAL A 97 -4.57 8.43 -0.32
C VAL A 97 -5.45 8.44 -1.55
N ARG A 98 -5.09 7.64 -2.56
CA ARG A 98 -5.87 7.42 -3.78
C ARG A 98 -6.17 5.93 -3.92
N ILE A 99 -7.39 5.61 -4.34
CA ILE A 99 -7.81 4.26 -4.69
C ILE A 99 -7.99 4.20 -6.19
N HIS A 100 -7.33 3.24 -6.81
CA HIS A 100 -7.45 2.96 -8.22
C HIS A 100 -8.15 1.62 -8.44
N SER A 101 -8.96 1.52 -9.49
CA SER A 101 -9.60 0.28 -9.93
C SER A 101 -8.94 -0.21 -11.20
N LEU A 102 -8.56 -1.48 -11.23
CA LEU A 102 -8.17 -2.15 -12.47
C LEU A 102 -9.45 -2.49 -13.25
N GLN A 103 -9.58 -1.92 -14.43
CA GLN A 103 -10.74 -2.06 -15.31
C GLN A 103 -10.37 -2.73 -16.62
N GLY A 104 -11.37 -3.41 -17.17
CA GLY A 104 -11.34 -4.00 -18.49
C GLY A 104 -11.70 -2.98 -19.56
N SER A 105 -10.92 -2.94 -20.65
CA SER A 105 -11.37 -2.25 -21.85
C SER A 105 -12.33 -3.16 -22.63
N ASP A 106 -13.58 -2.73 -22.80
CA ASP A 106 -14.54 -3.41 -23.67
C ASP A 106 -14.12 -3.18 -25.12
N SER A 107 -13.64 -4.23 -25.78
CA SER A 107 -13.35 -4.19 -27.21
C SER A 107 -14.66 -4.43 -27.99
N ASP A 108 -15.33 -3.33 -28.30
CA ASP A 108 -16.40 -3.18 -29.31
C ASP A 108 -17.24 -4.46 -29.56
N GLY A 109 -18.13 -4.81 -28.62
CA GLY A 109 -19.24 -5.75 -28.81
C GLY A 109 -18.92 -7.20 -29.20
N SER A 110 -17.64 -7.55 -29.36
CA SER A 110 -17.19 -8.91 -29.63
C SER A 110 -16.99 -9.63 -28.31
N LYS A 111 -17.54 -10.85 -28.18
CA LYS A 111 -17.42 -11.72 -26.98
C LYS A 111 -15.99 -12.22 -26.72
N CYS A 112 -14.98 -11.48 -27.13
CA CYS A 112 -13.58 -11.80 -26.90
C CYS A 112 -13.10 -11.12 -25.62
N MET A 113 -12.33 -11.88 -24.85
CA MET A 113 -11.78 -11.60 -23.52
C MET A 113 -11.58 -10.10 -23.21
N VAL A 114 -12.20 -9.65 -22.12
CA VAL A 114 -11.98 -8.31 -21.56
C VAL A 114 -10.51 -8.20 -21.15
N SER A 115 -9.77 -7.30 -21.79
CA SER A 115 -8.36 -7.02 -21.45
C SER A 115 -8.33 -6.08 -20.25
N TRP A 116 -7.97 -6.60 -19.07
CA TRP A 116 -7.87 -5.85 -17.82
C TRP A 116 -6.55 -5.09 -17.75
N ASN A 117 -6.51 -3.98 -18.44
CA ASN A 117 -5.28 -3.28 -18.77
C ASN A 117 -5.31 -1.79 -18.41
N ASN A 118 -6.33 -1.35 -17.66
CA ASN A 118 -6.51 0.07 -17.39
C ASN A 118 -6.81 0.33 -15.93
N LEU A 119 -5.86 0.95 -15.25
CA LEU A 119 -5.96 1.47 -13.90
C LEU A 119 -6.56 2.89 -13.95
N ASN A 120 -7.73 3.05 -13.34
CA ASN A 120 -8.45 4.32 -13.23
C ASN A 120 -8.59 4.74 -11.77
N GLU A 121 -8.35 6.01 -11.47
CA GLU A 121 -8.62 6.56 -10.14
C GLU A 121 -10.13 6.47 -9.86
N LEU A 122 -10.47 5.75 -8.79
CA LEU A 122 -11.84 5.61 -8.29
C LEU A 122 -12.18 6.78 -7.35
N CYS A 123 -11.27 7.10 -6.44
CA CYS A 123 -11.40 8.23 -5.51
C CYS A 123 -10.05 8.59 -4.87
N GLY A 124 -9.97 9.78 -4.29
CA GLY A 124 -8.80 10.22 -3.55
C GLY A 124 -9.16 11.24 -2.47
N LYS A 125 -8.33 11.31 -1.41
CA LYS A 125 -8.52 12.25 -0.29
C LYS A 125 -7.19 12.64 0.31
N CYS A 126 -7.02 13.94 0.58
CA CYS A 126 -5.95 14.46 1.42
C CYS A 126 -6.27 14.11 2.88
N ILE A 127 -5.43 13.25 3.47
CA ILE A 127 -5.58 12.74 4.84
C ILE A 127 -4.85 13.66 5.81
N SER A 128 -3.68 14.17 5.42
CA SER A 128 -2.85 15.02 6.26
C SER A 128 -2.07 16.03 5.42
N SER A 129 -1.53 17.06 6.06
CA SER A 129 -0.48 17.90 5.48
C SER A 129 0.89 17.20 5.46
N SER A 130 1.05 16.14 6.25
CA SER A 130 2.22 15.27 6.30
C SER A 130 2.16 14.22 5.19
N MET A 131 3.29 13.72 4.72
CA MET A 131 3.34 12.69 3.68
C MET A 131 2.76 11.37 4.19
N CYS A 132 2.08 10.62 3.33
CA CYS A 132 1.65 9.26 3.61
C CYS A 132 2.75 8.28 3.16
N LEU A 133 3.36 7.57 4.12
CA LEU A 133 4.59 6.78 3.91
C LEU A 133 4.33 5.28 3.73
N CYS A 134 3.26 4.75 4.30
CA CYS A 134 2.87 3.35 4.17
C CYS A 134 1.35 3.19 4.24
N ILE A 135 0.84 2.12 3.63
CA ILE A 135 -0.59 1.82 3.64
C ILE A 135 -0.84 0.32 3.68
N ASP A 136 -1.80 -0.11 4.51
CA ASP A 136 -2.23 -1.50 4.56
C ASP A 136 -3.73 -1.62 4.70
N TRP A 137 -4.31 -2.62 4.04
CA TRP A 137 -5.73 -2.93 4.09
C TRP A 137 -6.03 -3.84 5.28
N ASN A 138 -7.19 -3.64 5.91
CA ASN A 138 -7.73 -4.68 6.78
C ASN A 138 -8.21 -5.90 5.95
N SER A 139 -8.43 -7.03 6.62
CA SER A 139 -8.79 -8.30 5.96
C SER A 139 -10.15 -8.29 5.22
N SER A 140 -11.04 -7.35 5.58
CA SER A 140 -12.32 -7.13 4.90
C SER A 140 -12.24 -6.11 3.75
N ALA A 141 -11.09 -5.46 3.54
CA ALA A 141 -10.90 -4.38 2.58
C ALA A 141 -11.88 -3.21 2.73
N THR A 142 -12.30 -2.92 3.96
CA THR A 142 -13.21 -1.81 4.28
C THR A 142 -12.49 -0.62 4.90
N SER A 143 -11.27 -0.85 5.40
CA SER A 143 -10.47 0.15 6.08
C SER A 143 -9.00 -0.05 5.80
N MET A 144 -8.23 1.03 5.94
CA MET A 144 -6.79 1.05 5.76
C MET A 144 -6.12 1.79 6.92
N ALA A 145 -4.91 1.36 7.25
CA ALA A 145 -4.03 2.05 8.17
C ALA A 145 -2.96 2.79 7.36
N VAL A 146 -2.80 4.08 7.62
CA VAL A 146 -1.90 4.97 6.88
C VAL A 146 -0.86 5.53 7.85
N GLY A 147 0.42 5.28 7.58
CA GLY A 147 1.53 5.86 8.31
C GLY A 147 1.90 7.24 7.77
N LEU A 148 2.14 8.20 8.65
CA LEU A 148 2.45 9.58 8.27
C LEU A 148 3.90 9.97 8.61
N SER A 149 4.44 10.93 7.86
CA SER A 149 5.82 11.42 8.06
C SER A 149 6.01 12.22 9.35
N ASP A 150 4.93 12.65 9.99
CA ASP A 150 5.01 13.24 11.32
C ASP A 150 4.92 12.18 12.42
N GLY A 151 4.92 10.88 12.13
CA GLY A 151 4.81 9.82 13.13
C GLY A 151 3.39 9.53 13.60
N SER A 152 2.40 10.20 13.05
CA SER A 152 1.00 9.88 13.28
C SER A 152 0.57 8.68 12.44
N VAL A 153 -0.52 8.03 12.86
CA VAL A 153 -1.22 7.00 12.08
C VAL A 153 -2.65 7.43 11.92
N SER A 154 -3.20 7.20 10.72
CA SER A 154 -4.55 7.56 10.35
C SER A 154 -5.28 6.31 9.86
N ILE A 155 -6.39 5.95 10.52
CA ILE A 155 -7.26 4.86 10.09
C ILE A 155 -8.35 5.46 9.22
N ILE A 156 -8.43 4.98 7.98
CA ILE A 156 -9.40 5.47 7.00
C ILE A 156 -10.32 4.34 6.57
N SER A 157 -11.56 4.66 6.22
CA SER A 157 -12.53 3.75 5.62
C SER A 157 -12.72 4.05 4.14
N LEU A 158 -13.09 3.02 3.39
CA LEU A 158 -13.60 3.13 2.02
C LEU A 158 -15.08 2.73 2.01
N ASP A 159 -15.96 3.69 1.74
CA ASP A 159 -17.41 3.46 1.64
C ASP A 159 -17.93 4.05 0.32
N GLU A 160 -18.59 3.23 -0.50
CA GLU A 160 -19.18 3.63 -1.80
C GLU A 160 -18.28 4.57 -2.65
N SER A 161 -16.98 4.27 -2.72
CA SER A 161 -15.98 5.10 -3.43
C SER A 161 -15.67 6.45 -2.78
N GLN A 162 -15.80 6.55 -1.46
CA GLN A 162 -15.40 7.71 -0.66
C GLN A 162 -14.48 7.29 0.47
N LEU A 163 -13.42 8.06 0.67
CA LEU A 163 -12.49 7.87 1.78
C LEU A 163 -12.91 8.73 2.98
N ASN A 164 -12.99 8.12 4.17
CA ASN A 164 -13.30 8.84 5.40
C ASN A 164 -12.29 8.51 6.50
N ILE A 165 -11.75 9.55 7.15
CA ILE A 165 -10.87 9.37 8.31
C ILE A 165 -11.75 8.94 9.48
N LEU A 166 -11.43 7.80 10.07
CA LEU A 166 -12.13 7.24 11.23
C LEU A 166 -11.45 7.66 12.54
N GLN A 167 -10.13 7.52 12.61
CA GLN A 167 -9.32 7.88 13.77
C GLN A 167 -7.95 8.35 13.30
N GLU A 168 -7.34 9.26 14.07
CA GLU A 168 -5.97 9.70 13.87
C GLU A 168 -5.33 9.93 15.24
N TRP A 169 -4.10 9.43 15.43
CA TRP A 169 -3.35 9.70 16.65
C TRP A 169 -1.85 9.72 16.39
N LYS A 170 -1.14 10.36 17.31
CA LYS A 170 0.32 10.41 17.33
C LYS A 170 0.87 9.09 17.88
N ALA A 171 1.33 8.21 17.01
CA ALA A 171 1.84 6.90 17.39
C ALA A 171 3.34 6.92 17.74
N HIS A 172 4.12 7.75 17.03
CA HIS A 172 5.57 7.79 17.11
C HIS A 172 6.12 9.22 17.05
N ASP A 173 7.38 9.39 17.49
CA ASP A 173 8.04 10.70 17.52
C ASP A 173 8.64 11.10 16.15
N PHE A 174 8.92 10.11 15.29
CA PHE A 174 9.51 10.28 13.96
C PHE A 174 8.67 9.59 12.87
N GLU A 175 9.12 9.66 11.62
CA GLU A 175 8.46 9.09 10.43
C GLU A 175 8.01 7.64 10.67
N LEU A 176 6.73 7.36 10.36
CA LEU A 176 6.11 6.04 10.53
C LEU A 176 6.10 5.32 9.19
N TRP A 177 7.01 4.35 9.03
CA TRP A 177 7.29 3.66 7.77
C TRP A 177 6.55 2.34 7.58
N ALA A 178 5.92 1.82 8.63
CA ALA A 178 5.13 0.60 8.56
C ALA A 178 3.90 0.68 9.46
N ALA A 179 2.72 0.40 8.90
CA ALA A 179 1.47 0.21 9.61
C ALA A 179 0.77 -1.02 9.01
N SER A 180 0.23 -1.91 9.84
CA SER A 180 -0.49 -3.09 9.35
C SER A 180 -1.51 -3.60 10.35
N PHE A 181 -2.62 -4.11 9.84
CA PHE A 181 -3.64 -4.77 10.67
C PHE A 181 -3.17 -6.16 11.09
N ASP A 182 -3.56 -6.58 12.29
CA ASP A 182 -3.50 -7.99 12.63
C ASP A 182 -4.49 -8.80 11.77
N ILE A 183 -3.98 -9.89 11.18
CA ILE A 183 -4.76 -10.75 10.27
C ILE A 183 -5.93 -11.43 10.99
N GLN A 184 -5.76 -11.77 12.27
CA GLN A 184 -6.75 -12.48 13.07
C GLN A 184 -7.58 -11.56 13.96
N GLN A 185 -7.01 -10.43 14.39
CA GLN A 185 -7.63 -9.45 15.29
C GLN A 185 -7.78 -8.10 14.58
N PRO A 186 -8.84 -7.86 13.81
CA PRO A 186 -8.97 -6.67 12.94
C PRO A 186 -9.01 -5.33 13.69
N MET A 187 -9.14 -5.36 15.03
CA MET A 187 -9.08 -4.18 15.89
C MET A 187 -7.66 -3.87 16.38
N LEU A 188 -6.65 -4.65 16.00
CA LEU A 188 -5.26 -4.40 16.35
C LEU A 188 -4.48 -3.90 15.14
N VAL A 189 -3.69 -2.85 15.35
CA VAL A 189 -2.79 -2.28 14.35
C VAL A 189 -1.38 -2.23 14.91
N TYR A 190 -0.43 -2.71 14.13
CA TYR A 190 0.99 -2.65 14.43
C TYR A 190 1.65 -1.50 13.68
N THR A 191 2.56 -0.78 14.34
CA THR A 191 3.28 0.35 13.74
C THR A 191 4.78 0.29 14.00
N GLY A 192 5.57 0.75 13.03
CA GLY A 192 7.02 0.89 13.10
C GLY A 192 7.46 2.26 12.60
N SER A 193 8.46 2.84 13.26
CA SER A 193 8.98 4.18 12.98
C SER A 193 10.50 4.27 13.14
N ASP A 194 11.08 5.34 12.60
CA ASP A 194 12.48 5.75 12.81
C ASP A 194 12.83 6.08 14.25
N ASP A 195 11.84 6.22 15.14
CA ASP A 195 12.08 6.31 16.59
C ASP A 195 12.56 4.98 17.23
N CYS A 196 12.79 3.97 16.38
CA CYS A 196 13.25 2.62 16.74
C CYS A 196 12.24 1.89 17.66
N LYS A 197 10.96 2.26 17.60
CA LYS A 197 9.90 1.61 18.37
C LYS A 197 9.00 0.80 17.45
N PHE A 198 8.52 -0.32 17.98
CA PHE A 198 7.45 -1.12 17.40
C PHE A 198 6.29 -1.14 18.39
N SER A 199 5.12 -0.69 17.95
CA SER A 199 3.95 -0.50 18.81
C SER A 199 2.76 -1.31 18.30
N CYS A 200 1.88 -1.70 19.21
CA CYS A 200 0.57 -2.29 18.89
C CYS A 200 -0.52 -1.45 19.54
N TRP A 201 -1.56 -1.17 18.77
CA TRP A 201 -2.65 -0.29 19.13
C TRP A 201 -3.98 -1.01 19.01
N ASP A 202 -4.90 -0.70 19.92
CA ASP A 202 -6.27 -1.20 19.91
C ASP A 202 -7.23 -0.12 19.43
N LEU A 203 -7.93 -0.40 18.33
CA LEU A 203 -8.84 0.54 17.67
C LEU A 203 -10.21 0.64 18.35
N ARG A 204 -10.46 -0.09 19.43
CA ARG A 204 -11.75 -0.08 20.14
C ARG A 204 -12.01 1.21 20.91
N ASP A 205 -10.94 1.92 21.28
CA ASP A 205 -11.00 3.22 21.94
C ASP A 205 -10.65 4.34 20.93
N ASP A 206 -11.03 5.58 21.26
CA ASP A 206 -10.76 6.79 20.46
C ASP A 206 -10.25 7.93 21.36
N PRO A 207 -8.95 8.30 21.28
CA PRO A 207 -7.93 7.74 20.39
C PRO A 207 -7.59 6.29 20.75
N SER A 208 -7.04 5.55 19.78
CA SER A 208 -6.64 4.15 19.96
C SER A 208 -5.64 3.96 21.10
N ASP A 209 -5.86 2.92 21.91
CA ASP A 209 -5.08 2.65 23.11
C ASP A 209 -3.82 1.82 22.80
N LEU A 210 -2.69 2.19 23.42
CA LEU A 210 -1.43 1.46 23.28
C LEU A 210 -1.50 0.13 24.05
N VAL A 211 -1.47 -0.98 23.32
CA VAL A 211 -1.44 -2.34 23.90
C VAL A 211 -0.03 -2.68 24.39
N PHE A 212 0.98 -2.48 23.54
CA PHE A 212 2.38 -2.60 23.93
C PHE A 212 3.28 -1.78 23.02
N GLN A 213 4.49 -1.51 23.51
CA GLN A 213 5.56 -0.90 22.72
C GLN A 213 6.89 -1.58 23.08
N ASN A 214 7.56 -2.15 22.08
CA ASN A 214 8.93 -2.60 22.23
C ASN A 214 9.91 -1.46 21.87
N LYS A 215 10.95 -1.34 22.67
CA LYS A 215 12.06 -0.40 22.51
C LYS A 215 13.35 -1.22 22.47
N GLU A 216 13.75 -1.68 21.29
CA GLU A 216 15.05 -2.36 21.14
C GLU A 216 16.14 -1.34 20.83
N ALA A 217 17.26 -1.43 21.54
CA ALA A 217 18.34 -0.47 21.51
C ALA A 217 19.45 -0.88 20.52
N THR A 218 19.17 -0.97 19.23
CA THR A 218 20.25 -1.00 18.21
C THR A 218 19.82 -0.34 16.91
N GLN A 219 20.39 0.85 16.73
CA GLN A 219 20.47 1.65 15.52
C GLN A 219 20.96 0.77 14.34
N TRP A 220 20.35 0.91 13.15
CA TRP A 220 20.82 0.45 11.81
C TRP A 220 20.17 -0.76 11.13
N GLU A 221 19.48 -1.70 11.80
CA GLU A 221 18.83 -2.84 11.10
C GLU A 221 17.31 -2.66 10.84
N PHE A 222 16.68 -1.63 11.41
CA PHE A 222 15.22 -1.57 11.54
C PHE A 222 14.42 -1.13 10.30
N VAL A 223 14.97 -0.36 9.34
CA VAL A 223 14.16 0.18 8.22
C VAL A 223 13.78 -0.90 7.21
N VAL A 224 14.71 -1.80 6.85
CA VAL A 224 14.43 -2.96 5.98
C VAL A 224 13.65 -4.03 6.74
N LEU A 225 13.88 -4.13 8.05
CA LEU A 225 13.11 -5.02 8.91
C LEU A 225 11.70 -4.49 9.18
N GLN A 226 11.30 -3.23 9.05
CA GLN A 226 9.93 -2.84 9.43
C GLN A 226 8.85 -3.32 8.44
N LYS A 227 9.06 -3.27 7.11
CA LYS A 227 8.15 -3.95 6.17
C LYS A 227 8.23 -5.49 6.33
N ALA A 228 9.42 -6.06 6.50
CA ALA A 228 9.62 -7.51 6.58
C ALA A 228 9.25 -8.16 7.93
N LEU A 229 9.43 -7.46 9.06
CA LEU A 229 9.23 -7.92 10.44
C LEU A 229 7.76 -7.81 10.84
N VAL A 230 7.03 -6.79 10.36
CA VAL A 230 5.56 -6.79 10.44
C VAL A 230 5.00 -8.00 9.70
N ILE A 231 5.50 -8.28 8.50
CA ILE A 231 5.14 -9.50 7.74
C ILE A 231 5.57 -10.77 8.50
N LEU A 232 6.80 -10.86 9.01
CA LEU A 232 7.32 -12.05 9.72
C LEU A 232 6.61 -12.31 11.06
N ILE A 233 6.22 -11.28 11.80
CA ILE A 233 5.46 -11.42 13.05
C ILE A 233 4.07 -11.98 12.72
N LEU A 234 3.39 -11.47 11.68
CA LEU A 234 2.11 -12.01 11.22
C LEU A 234 2.22 -13.46 10.74
N TYR A 235 3.29 -13.84 10.03
CA TYR A 235 3.54 -15.23 9.62
C TYR A 235 3.89 -16.16 10.81
N SER A 236 4.63 -15.67 11.80
CA SER A 236 5.05 -16.48 12.96
C SER A 236 3.89 -16.83 13.91
N GLN A 237 2.88 -15.95 14.03
CA GLN A 237 1.68 -16.26 14.81
C GLN A 237 0.81 -17.33 14.15
N VAL A 238 0.77 -17.38 12.81
CA VAL A 238 0.12 -18.48 12.07
C VAL A 238 0.85 -19.82 12.26
N ALA A 239 2.18 -19.80 12.39
CA ALA A 239 2.98 -21.00 12.60
C ALA A 239 2.85 -21.58 14.03
N MET A 240 2.72 -20.72 15.05
CA MET A 240 2.58 -21.17 16.45
C MET A 240 1.17 -21.66 16.84
N MET A 241 0.15 -21.43 16.01
CA MET A 241 -1.22 -21.93 16.24
C MET A 241 -1.52 -23.26 15.53
N ASN A 242 -0.63 -23.73 14.65
CA ASN A 242 -0.74 -25.01 13.93
C ASN A 242 0.11 -26.13 14.55
N THR A 243 0.52 -25.98 15.82
CA THR A 243 1.19 -26.99 16.65
C THR A 243 0.49 -27.11 17.99
#